data_AF-C0JDY4-F1
#
_entry.id   AF-C0JDY4-F1
#
_cell.length_a   1.000
_cell.length_b   1.000
_cell.length_c   1.000
_cell.angle_alpha   90.00
_cell.angle_beta   90.00
_cell.angle_gamma   90.00
#
_symmetry.space_group_name_H-M   'P 1'
#
loop_
_entity.id
_entity.type
_entity.pdbx_description
1 polymer ?
#
loop_
_entity_poly.entity_id
_entity_poly.type
_entity_poly.pdbx_seq_one_letter_code
_entity_poly.pdbx_strand_id
1 'polypeptide(L)'
;QVKLAASLSASLVWLTGGLGVVHLLIKETIPSWFLSTDKSDRKQGPSDLVAELRGHALAYFVVLCGAFAWGVDSRSSASKRRRQAILGSHLEFIASALDGKISVGCETATWRTYVSGVVSLMVSCLPLWVAEIDTEVLKS
;
A
#
# COMPACT_ATOMS: atom_id res chain seq x y z
N GLN A 1 -16.20 -20.12 24.08
CA GLN A 1 -14.81 -19.70 23.77
C GLN A 1 -14.71 -18.88 22.48
N VAL A 2 -15.34 -19.29 21.37
CA VAL A 2 -15.31 -18.55 20.08
C VAL A 2 -15.76 -17.09 20.16
N LYS A 3 -16.84 -16.78 20.89
CA LYS A 3 -17.32 -15.40 21.09
C LYS A 3 -16.33 -14.50 21.84
N LEU A 4 -15.63 -15.05 22.83
CA LEU A 4 -14.67 -14.32 23.66
C LEU A 4 -13.38 -14.05 22.89
N ALA A 5 -12.91 -15.05 22.15
CA ALA A 5 -11.79 -14.88 21.23
C ALA A 5 -12.13 -13.83 20.17
N ALA A 6 -13.33 -13.90 19.57
CA ALA A 6 -13.81 -12.93 18.59
C ALA A 6 -13.90 -11.50 19.15
N SER A 7 -14.45 -11.31 20.35
CA SER A 7 -14.56 -9.99 20.98
C SER A 7 -13.19 -9.44 21.36
N LEU A 8 -12.28 -10.27 21.88
CA LEU A 8 -10.91 -9.85 22.19
C LEU A 8 -10.15 -9.46 20.93
N SER A 9 -10.25 -10.24 19.85
CA SER A 9 -9.62 -9.88 18.57
C SER A 9 -10.23 -8.60 17.98
N ALA A 10 -11.55 -8.40 18.06
CA ALA A 10 -12.20 -7.18 17.60
C ALA A 10 -11.77 -5.96 18.43
N SER A 11 -11.71 -6.09 19.76
CA SER A 11 -11.22 -5.04 20.65
C SER A 11 -9.74 -4.77 20.46
N LEU A 12 -8.91 -5.79 20.21
CA LEU A 12 -7.48 -5.63 19.94
C LEU A 12 -7.24 -4.96 18.58
N VAL A 13 -8.00 -5.31 17.54
CA VAL A 13 -7.98 -4.62 16.23
C VAL A 13 -8.43 -3.16 16.38
N TRP A 14 -9.43 -2.89 17.23
CA TRP A 14 -9.91 -1.54 17.51
C TRP A 14 -8.90 -0.72 18.33
N LEU A 15 -8.28 -1.32 19.35
CA LEU A 15 -7.28 -0.72 20.24
C LEU A 15 -5.92 -0.51 19.56
N THR A 16 -5.55 -1.36 18.61
CA THR A 16 -4.34 -1.19 17.78
C THR A 16 -4.54 -0.17 16.66
N GLY A 17 -5.71 0.47 16.59
CA GLY A 17 -5.99 1.63 15.73
C GLY A 17 -6.71 1.33 14.40
N GLY A 18 -7.20 0.10 14.22
CA GLY A 18 -8.17 -0.28 13.18
C GLY A 18 -7.83 0.16 11.75
N LEU A 19 -8.87 0.44 10.96
CA LEU A 19 -8.78 0.95 9.59
C LEU A 19 -8.01 2.28 9.49
N GLY A 20 -7.98 3.07 10.57
CA GLY A 20 -7.25 4.33 10.64
C GLY A 20 -5.74 4.14 10.57
N VAL A 21 -5.20 3.10 11.22
CA VAL A 21 -3.77 2.79 11.17
C VAL A 21 -3.34 2.31 9.80
N VAL A 22 -4.14 1.46 9.15
CA VAL A 22 -3.84 1.06 7.76
C VAL A 22 -3.92 2.27 6.81
N HIS A 23 -4.88 3.17 7.03
CA HIS A 23 -4.94 4.40 6.25
C HIS A 23 -3.68 5.25 6.40
N LEU A 24 -3.25 5.49 7.64
CA LEU A 24 -2.08 6.32 7.94
C LEU A 24 -0.79 5.67 7.45
N LEU A 25 -0.70 4.35 7.57
CA LEU A 25 0.41 3.56 7.05
C LEU A 25 0.58 3.76 5.54
N ILE A 26 -0.51 3.55 4.79
CA ILE A 26 -0.51 3.63 3.33
C ILE A 26 -0.33 5.07 2.87
N LYS A 27 -1.04 6.02 3.47
CA LYS A 27 -1.05 7.42 3.02
C LYS A 27 0.18 8.21 3.45
N GLU A 28 0.75 7.93 4.63
CA GLU A 28 1.76 8.80 5.24
C GLU A 28 3.03 8.04 5.62
N THR A 29 2.95 6.95 6.36
CA THR A 29 4.14 6.26 6.89
C THR A 29 5.01 5.65 5.80
N ILE A 30 4.41 4.97 4.81
CA ILE A 30 5.16 4.34 3.73
C ILE A 30 5.78 5.40 2.80
N PRO A 31 5.01 6.39 2.29
CA PRO A 31 5.57 7.49 1.52
C PRO A 31 6.67 8.26 2.25
N SER A 32 6.47 8.63 3.52
CA SER A 32 7.50 9.33 4.30
C SER A 32 8.76 8.49 4.46
N TRP A 33 8.64 7.18 4.71
CA TRP A 33 9.81 6.30 4.79
C TRP A 33 10.63 6.26 3.48
N PHE A 34 9.93 6.23 2.33
CA PHE A 34 10.55 6.30 1.01
C PHE A 34 11.24 7.64 0.75
N LEU A 35 10.70 8.74 1.27
CA LEU A 35 11.27 10.09 1.11
C LEU A 35 12.42 10.38 2.09
N SER A 36 12.35 9.87 3.32
CA SER A 36 13.29 10.19 4.40
C SER A 36 14.56 9.35 4.43
N THR A 37 14.63 8.25 3.68
CA THR A 37 15.86 7.44 3.63
C THR A 37 17.00 8.26 3.02
N ASP A 38 17.99 8.62 3.84
CA ASP A 38 19.12 9.41 3.40
C ASP A 38 20.07 8.56 2.53
N LYS A 39 20.46 9.11 1.37
CA LYS A 39 21.40 8.48 0.44
C LYS A 39 22.84 8.50 0.99
N SER A 40 23.10 9.32 2.01
CA SER A 40 24.43 9.59 2.56
C SER A 40 25.03 8.43 3.37
N ASP A 41 24.22 7.50 3.89
CA ASP A 41 24.67 6.43 4.79
C ASP A 41 25.15 5.15 4.06
N ARG A 42 25.30 5.21 2.73
CA ARG A 42 25.39 4.01 1.87
C ARG A 42 26.74 3.93 1.16
N LYS A 43 27.84 3.99 1.93
CA LYS A 43 29.17 3.56 1.45
C LYS A 43 29.26 2.04 1.25
N GLN A 44 28.35 1.29 1.87
CA GLN A 44 28.18 -0.14 1.69
C GLN A 44 26.70 -0.47 1.87
N GLY A 45 25.88 -0.06 0.89
CA GLY A 45 24.45 -0.35 0.92
C GLY A 45 24.17 -1.86 1.01
N PRO A 46 23.01 -2.28 1.55
CA PRO A 46 22.57 -3.67 1.48
C PRO A 46 22.77 -4.23 0.07
N SER A 47 23.16 -5.50 -0.01
CA SER A 47 23.28 -6.19 -1.31
C SER A 47 21.99 -6.03 -2.09
N ASP A 48 22.10 -5.97 -3.42
CA ASP A 48 20.97 -5.72 -4.32
C ASP A 48 19.77 -6.64 -4.00
N LEU A 49 20.06 -7.91 -3.65
CA LEU A 49 19.09 -8.90 -3.19
C LEU A 49 18.32 -8.49 -1.91
N VAL A 50 19.00 -7.90 -0.93
CA VAL A 50 18.36 -7.44 0.32
C VAL A 50 17.47 -6.23 0.05
N ALA A 51 17.90 -5.32 -0.84
CA ALA A 51 17.08 -4.20 -1.28
C ALA A 51 15.84 -4.66 -2.05
N GLU A 52 16.01 -5.60 -2.99
CA GLU A 52 14.90 -6.21 -3.73
C GLU A 52 13.89 -6.88 -2.81
N LEU A 53 14.36 -7.73 -1.88
CA LEU A 53 13.52 -8.43 -0.91
C LEU A 53 12.76 -7.44 -0.01
N ARG A 54 13.40 -6.33 0.38
CA ARG A 54 12.76 -5.27 1.16
C ARG A 54 11.61 -4.64 0.40
N GLY A 55 11.81 -4.31 -0.88
CA GLY A 55 10.75 -3.74 -1.72
C GLY A 55 9.59 -4.72 -1.90
N HIS A 56 9.87 -6.00 -2.12
CA HIS A 56 8.85 -7.05 -2.14
C HIS A 56 8.08 -7.13 -0.82
N ALA A 57 8.78 -7.22 0.31
CA ALA A 57 8.16 -7.31 1.63
C ALA A 57 7.23 -6.09 1.90
N LEU A 58 7.67 -4.89 1.54
CA LEU A 58 6.87 -3.67 1.65
C LEU A 58 5.63 -3.71 0.74
N ALA A 59 5.77 -4.21 -0.49
CA ALA A 59 4.64 -4.33 -1.42
C ALA A 59 3.59 -5.31 -0.89
N TYR A 60 4.01 -6.51 -0.47
CA TYR A 60 3.11 -7.49 0.14
C TYR A 60 2.45 -6.93 1.40
N PHE A 61 3.21 -6.26 2.26
CA PHE A 61 2.68 -5.67 3.48
C PHE A 61 1.58 -4.64 3.20
N VAL A 62 1.83 -3.68 2.32
CA VAL A 62 0.84 -2.64 1.96
C VAL A 62 -0.42 -3.25 1.35
N VAL A 63 -0.27 -4.19 0.41
CA VAL A 63 -1.41 -4.81 -0.27
C VAL A 63 -2.22 -5.69 0.68
N LEU A 64 -1.56 -6.50 1.51
CA LEU A 64 -2.25 -7.33 2.50
C LEU A 64 -2.97 -6.49 3.56
N CYS A 65 -2.32 -5.43 4.08
CA CYS A 65 -2.95 -4.51 5.00
C CYS A 65 -4.19 -3.85 4.38
N GLY A 66 -4.11 -3.40 3.13
CA GLY A 66 -5.25 -2.87 2.39
C GLY A 66 -6.37 -3.90 2.21
N ALA A 67 -6.03 -5.12 1.80
CA ALA A 67 -6.99 -6.20 1.62
C ALA A 67 -7.73 -6.55 2.92
N PHE A 68 -7.02 -6.63 4.06
CA PHE A 68 -7.63 -6.86 5.38
C PHE A 68 -8.48 -5.67 5.84
N ALA A 69 -8.03 -4.45 5.58
CA ALA A 69 -8.72 -3.22 6.00
C ALA A 69 -10.04 -2.98 5.27
N TRP A 70 -10.10 -3.30 3.97
CA TRP A 70 -11.30 -3.06 3.16
C TRP A 70 -12.19 -4.29 2.99
N GLY A 71 -11.68 -5.48 3.34
CA GLY A 71 -12.40 -6.75 3.24
C GLY A 71 -12.81 -7.10 1.81
N VAL A 72 -13.29 -8.33 1.62
CA VAL A 72 -13.84 -8.78 0.32
C VAL A 72 -15.27 -8.25 0.10
N ASP A 73 -15.98 -7.93 1.19
CA ASP A 73 -17.34 -7.40 1.14
C ASP A 73 -17.36 -5.87 0.99
N SER A 74 -17.15 -5.44 -0.24
CA SER A 74 -17.15 -4.06 -0.73
C SER A 74 -18.55 -3.42 -0.82
N ARG A 75 -19.56 -3.91 -0.07
CA ARG A 75 -20.96 -3.53 -0.28
C ARG A 75 -21.34 -2.10 0.16
N SER A 76 -20.59 -1.50 1.09
CA SER A 76 -20.87 -0.12 1.55
C SER A 76 -20.21 0.93 0.67
N SER A 77 -21.01 1.89 0.17
CA SER A 77 -20.53 3.03 -0.64
C SER A 77 -19.48 3.87 0.08
N ALA A 78 -19.57 4.00 1.41
CA ALA A 78 -18.58 4.69 2.22
C ALA A 78 -17.23 3.94 2.26
N SER A 79 -17.27 2.60 2.26
CA SER A 79 -16.07 1.75 2.19
C SER A 79 -15.39 1.88 0.83
N LYS A 80 -16.16 1.86 -0.26
CA LYS A 80 -15.65 2.06 -1.64
C LYS A 80 -14.98 3.43 -1.80
N ARG A 81 -15.67 4.51 -1.42
CA ARG A 81 -15.13 5.88 -1.52
C ARG A 81 -13.85 6.04 -0.71
N ARG A 82 -13.81 5.49 0.52
CA ARG A 82 -12.62 5.54 1.35
C ARG A 82 -11.47 4.77 0.69
N ARG A 83 -11.71 3.54 0.22
CA ARG A 83 -10.70 2.75 -0.50
C ARG A 83 -10.13 3.51 -1.70
N GLN A 84 -10.99 4.08 -2.54
CA GLN A 84 -10.58 4.86 -3.72
C GLN A 84 -9.72 6.06 -3.33
N ALA A 85 -10.10 6.82 -2.30
CA ALA A 85 -9.31 7.96 -1.84
C ALA A 85 -7.91 7.55 -1.35
N ILE A 86 -7.81 6.44 -0.61
CA ILE A 86 -6.55 5.97 -0.04
C ILE A 86 -5.64 5.41 -1.12
N LEU A 87 -6.16 4.48 -1.93
CA LEU A 87 -5.40 3.86 -3.00
C LEU A 87 -5.03 4.89 -4.07
N GLY A 88 -5.93 5.83 -4.38
CA GLY A 88 -5.67 6.96 -5.26
C GLY A 88 -4.50 7.81 -4.78
N SER A 89 -4.49 8.20 -3.50
CA SER A 89 -3.38 8.99 -2.93
C SER A 89 -2.04 8.25 -2.97
N HIS A 90 -2.05 6.93 -2.74
CA HIS A 90 -0.83 6.12 -2.80
C HIS A 90 -0.34 5.94 -4.25
N LEU A 91 -1.25 5.75 -5.21
CA LEU A 91 -0.91 5.67 -6.62
C LEU A 91 -0.41 7.01 -7.15
N GLU A 92 -0.99 8.13 -6.69
CA GLU A 92 -0.52 9.48 -7.01
C GLU A 92 0.90 9.73 -6.49
N PHE A 93 1.22 9.25 -5.28
CA PHE A 93 2.58 9.25 -4.76
C PHE A 93 3.52 8.44 -5.66
N ILE A 94 3.16 7.21 -6.03
CA ILE A 94 3.96 6.37 -6.94
C ILE A 94 4.18 7.07 -8.29
N ALA A 95 3.11 7.59 -8.89
CA ALA A 95 3.17 8.28 -10.16
C ALA A 95 4.06 9.54 -10.09
N SER A 96 3.92 10.33 -9.03
CA SER A 96 4.76 11.52 -8.80
C SER A 96 6.24 11.16 -8.64
N ALA A 97 6.54 10.02 -8.00
CA ALA A 97 7.91 9.52 -7.86
C ALA A 97 8.47 9.00 -9.18
N LEU A 98 7.65 8.33 -9.99
CA LEU A 98 8.05 7.85 -11.32
C LEU A 98 8.26 9.00 -12.33
N ASP A 99 7.44 10.05 -12.23
CA ASP A 99 7.55 11.28 -13.04
C ASP A 99 8.72 12.18 -12.59
N GLY A 100 9.44 11.80 -11.53
CA GLY A 100 10.57 12.55 -10.98
C GLY A 100 10.17 13.84 -10.25
N LYS A 101 8.87 14.11 -10.05
CA LYS A 101 8.36 15.25 -9.28
C LYS A 101 8.75 15.17 -7.81
N ILE A 102 8.88 13.96 -7.28
CA ILE A 102 9.38 13.69 -5.93
C ILE A 102 10.59 12.76 -6.01
N SER A 103 11.66 13.12 -5.29
CA SER A 103 12.85 12.26 -5.19
C SER A 103 12.64 11.23 -4.10
N VAL A 104 12.71 9.96 -4.47
CA VAL A 104 12.77 8.85 -3.52
C VAL A 104 14.18 8.75 -2.94
N GLY A 105 14.28 8.61 -1.62
CA GLY A 105 15.53 8.52 -0.86
C GLY A 105 16.11 7.10 -0.80
N CYS A 106 15.28 6.07 -0.99
CA CYS A 106 15.70 4.67 -0.86
C CYS A 106 16.49 4.13 -2.07
N GLU A 107 16.89 2.86 -1.97
CA GLU A 107 17.50 2.13 -3.10
C GLU A 107 16.62 2.13 -4.33
N THR A 108 17.24 2.33 -5.50
CA THR A 108 16.57 2.11 -6.79
C THR A 108 15.98 0.70 -6.90
N ALA A 109 16.68 -0.32 -6.40
CA ALA A 109 16.21 -1.70 -6.38
C ALA A 109 14.97 -1.87 -5.46
N THR A 110 15.01 -1.38 -4.21
CA THR A 110 13.88 -1.39 -3.28
C THR A 110 12.66 -0.68 -3.88
N TRP A 111 12.85 0.50 -4.46
CA TRP A 111 11.78 1.26 -5.09
C TRP A 111 11.17 0.51 -6.28
N ARG A 112 12.03 -0.02 -7.16
CA ARG A 112 11.58 -0.74 -8.36
C ARG A 112 10.81 -2.00 -8.00
N THR A 113 11.31 -2.83 -7.08
CA THR A 113 10.61 -4.06 -6.67
C THR A 113 9.35 -3.77 -5.88
N TYR A 114 9.34 -2.69 -5.10
CA TYR A 114 8.12 -2.21 -4.43
C TYR A 114 7.03 -1.86 -5.44
N VAL A 115 7.31 -0.99 -6.41
CA VAL A 115 6.35 -0.58 -7.44
C VAL A 115 5.89 -1.78 -8.27
N SER A 116 6.83 -2.61 -8.72
CA SER A 116 6.52 -3.83 -9.47
C SER A 116 5.66 -4.81 -8.66
N GLY A 117 5.95 -4.95 -7.37
CA GLY A 117 5.21 -5.82 -6.46
C GLY A 117 3.78 -5.31 -6.23
N VAL A 118 3.61 -4.02 -5.97
CA VAL A 118 2.29 -3.39 -5.79
C VAL A 118 1.45 -3.55 -7.06
N VAL A 119 1.99 -3.22 -8.22
CA VAL A 119 1.27 -3.36 -9.50
C VAL A 119 0.95 -4.82 -9.80
N SER A 120 1.90 -5.74 -9.65
CA SER A 120 1.69 -7.16 -9.89
C SER A 120 0.61 -7.75 -8.97
N LEU A 121 0.63 -7.40 -7.68
CA LEU A 121 -0.36 -7.85 -6.72
C LEU A 121 -1.72 -7.21 -6.98
N MET A 122 -1.79 -5.94 -7.39
CA MET A 122 -3.04 -5.34 -7.84
C MET A 122 -3.58 -6.10 -9.05
N VAL A 123 -2.81 -6.27 -10.12
CA VAL A 123 -3.25 -7.01 -11.32
C VAL A 123 -3.69 -8.45 -10.98
N SER A 124 -2.94 -9.13 -10.12
CA SER A 124 -3.26 -10.51 -9.71
C SER A 124 -4.51 -10.61 -8.83
N CYS A 125 -4.78 -9.58 -8.02
CA CYS A 125 -5.99 -9.47 -7.21
C CYS A 125 -7.20 -8.90 -7.99
N LEU A 126 -7.05 -8.53 -9.27
CA LEU A 126 -8.09 -7.87 -10.07
C LEU A 126 -8.44 -8.62 -11.37
N PRO A 127 -9.58 -9.34 -11.33
CA PRO A 127 -10.75 -8.87 -12.09
C PRO A 127 -11.86 -8.27 -11.22
N LEU A 128 -11.78 -8.37 -9.89
CA LEU A 128 -12.83 -7.90 -8.97
C LEU A 128 -12.73 -6.41 -8.55
N TRP A 129 -11.56 -5.76 -8.64
CA TRP A 129 -11.43 -4.33 -8.29
C TRP A 129 -11.42 -3.38 -9.51
N VAL A 130 -11.38 -3.90 -10.75
CA VAL A 130 -11.38 -3.10 -12.01
C VAL A 130 -12.80 -2.92 -12.54
N ALA A 131 -13.74 -3.78 -12.16
CA ALA A 131 -15.17 -3.60 -12.45
C ALA A 131 -15.78 -2.33 -11.81
N GLU A 132 -14.99 -1.55 -11.06
CA GLU A 132 -15.40 -0.36 -10.32
C GLU A 132 -14.63 0.91 -10.75
N ILE A 133 -13.81 0.81 -11.79
CA ILE A 133 -13.28 1.97 -12.53
C ILE A 133 -14.31 2.27 -13.61
N ASP A 134 -14.96 3.41 -13.49
CA ASP A 134 -15.95 3.91 -14.44
C ASP A 134 -15.37 3.88 -15.87
N THR A 135 -15.95 3.04 -16.73
CA THR A 135 -15.53 2.86 -18.12
C THR A 135 -15.72 4.15 -18.94
N GLU A 136 -16.45 5.13 -18.42
CA GLU A 136 -16.59 6.46 -19.02
C GLU A 136 -15.26 7.26 -19.06
N VAL A 137 -14.28 6.95 -18.20
CA VAL A 137 -12.97 7.63 -18.21
C VAL A 137 -12.06 7.12 -19.34
N LEU A 138 -12.31 5.92 -19.87
CA LEU A 138 -11.53 5.32 -20.97
C LEU A 138 -12.13 5.60 -22.36
N LYS A 139 -13.13 6.48 -22.45
CA LYS A 139 -13.79 6.87 -23.71
C LYS A 139 -13.38 8.27 -24.19
N SER A 140 -12.17 8.72 -23.86
CA SER A 140 -11.58 9.95 -24.40
C SER A 140 -10.30 9.68 -25.15
#